data_AF-A3TPH3-F1
#
_entry.id   AF-A3TPH3-F1
#
_cell.length_a   1.000
_cell.length_b   1.000
_cell.length_c   1.000
_cell.angle_alpha   90.00
_cell.angle_beta   90.00
_cell.angle_gamma   90.00
#
_symmetry.space_group_name_H-M   'P 1'
#
loop_
_entity.id
_entity.type
_entity.pdbx_description
1 polymer ?
#
loop_
_entity_poly.entity_id
_entity_poly.type
_entity_poly.pdbx_seq_one_letter_code
_entity_poly.pdbx_strand_id
1 'polypeptide(L)'
;MGALPMVRAPSVGQPPRGRDSSVGAADRIGGMTTPATQSPLEVPGFTHVYSGKVRDLYEPDGRDDQLLLVASDRISAFDFILDPPIPDKGAVLTQLSLWWFDQLADLVPNHVVSVDVPEVVAGRAVLVRKLDMVPVECVARAYLTGGGLREYAADGTVSGLSLPGGLRDGDRFEAPLFTPSTKAPMGEHDEPMTYEAVEAEVGPELAATLRDLTTRILSRGNEIAGERGILIADTKVEFGIDGDGTLILADEVLTPDSSRFWPADQWEPGHTQPSFDKEFVREWLLSPESGWDKSSGEAPPALPAEVVERTRAKYVEAYERLTGKTF
;
A
#
# COMPACT_ATOMS: atom_id res chain seq x y z
N MET A 1 -32.55 -34.33 -67.88
CA MET A 1 -31.09 -34.16 -67.75
C MET A 1 -30.74 -32.77 -68.25
N GLY A 2 -30.19 -31.91 -67.39
CA GLY A 2 -29.60 -30.62 -67.81
C GLY A 2 -30.17 -29.38 -67.12
N ALA A 3 -29.26 -28.72 -66.40
CA ALA A 3 -29.17 -27.28 -66.11
C ALA A 3 -30.06 -26.63 -65.02
N LEU A 4 -29.39 -26.29 -63.91
CA LEU A 4 -29.69 -25.20 -62.98
C LEU A 4 -29.67 -23.82 -63.67
N PRO A 5 -30.39 -22.82 -63.14
CA PRO A 5 -29.98 -21.44 -63.23
C PRO A 5 -29.79 -20.75 -61.86
N MET A 6 -29.03 -19.67 -61.96
CA MET A 6 -28.39 -18.85 -60.94
C MET A 6 -29.29 -17.76 -60.32
N VAL A 7 -28.89 -17.37 -59.08
CA VAL A 7 -28.87 -16.01 -58.49
C VAL A 7 -30.18 -15.37 -57.98
N ARG A 8 -30.15 -15.01 -56.68
CA ARG A 8 -30.30 -13.62 -56.19
C ARG A 8 -29.84 -13.49 -54.74
N ALA A 9 -28.98 -12.50 -54.47
CA ALA A 9 -28.59 -12.05 -53.13
C ALA A 9 -29.63 -11.05 -52.57
N PRO A 10 -29.82 -10.95 -51.24
CA PRO A 10 -30.53 -9.84 -50.63
C PRO A 10 -29.58 -8.80 -50.00
N SER A 11 -30.17 -7.62 -49.83
CA SER A 11 -29.58 -6.29 -49.70
C SER A 11 -29.06 -5.90 -48.31
N VAL A 12 -28.08 -5.01 -48.34
CA VAL A 12 -27.51 -4.25 -47.21
C VAL A 12 -28.54 -3.27 -46.62
N GLY A 13 -28.76 -3.35 -45.31
CA GLY A 13 -29.53 -2.39 -44.52
C GLY A 13 -28.63 -1.35 -43.85
N GLN A 14 -29.00 -0.09 -43.96
CA GLN A 14 -28.32 1.11 -43.46
C GLN A 14 -28.80 1.43 -42.03
N PRO A 15 -27.94 1.82 -41.07
CA PRO A 15 -28.40 2.29 -39.76
C PRO A 15 -28.62 3.82 -39.77
N PRO A 16 -29.60 4.36 -39.02
CA PRO A 16 -29.83 5.80 -38.94
C PRO A 16 -28.88 6.49 -37.95
N ARG A 17 -28.55 7.75 -38.25
CA ARG A 17 -27.73 8.66 -37.44
C ARG A 17 -28.57 9.45 -36.44
N GLY A 18 -28.06 9.55 -35.21
CA GLY A 18 -27.84 10.82 -34.46
C GLY A 18 -29.01 11.48 -33.73
N ARG A 19 -28.79 11.80 -32.45
CA ARG A 19 -29.01 13.14 -31.84
C ARG A 19 -28.32 13.26 -30.48
N ASP A 20 -27.58 14.35 -30.33
CA ASP A 20 -27.07 14.93 -29.08
C ASP A 20 -28.20 15.30 -28.10
N SER A 21 -27.91 15.26 -26.80
CA SER A 21 -27.76 16.44 -25.92
C SER A 21 -28.23 16.24 -24.45
N SER A 22 -27.37 16.72 -23.55
CA SER A 22 -27.62 17.39 -22.26
C SER A 22 -27.99 16.62 -20.99
N VAL A 23 -27.06 16.73 -20.01
CA VAL A 23 -27.21 17.26 -18.64
C VAL A 23 -28.25 16.62 -17.69
N GLY A 24 -27.73 16.02 -16.61
CA GLY A 24 -28.20 16.28 -15.25
C GLY A 24 -29.05 15.17 -14.59
N ALA A 25 -28.46 14.48 -13.62
CA ALA A 25 -29.11 14.14 -12.34
C ALA A 25 -28.07 13.48 -11.42
N ALA A 26 -27.52 14.28 -10.50
CA ALA A 26 -26.91 13.76 -9.29
C ALA A 26 -28.04 13.31 -8.36
N ASP A 27 -28.14 12.01 -8.09
CA ASP A 27 -29.04 11.49 -7.06
C ASP A 27 -28.25 10.76 -5.97
N ARG A 28 -28.13 11.50 -4.87
CA ARG A 28 -27.96 11.16 -3.46
C ARG A 28 -27.93 9.67 -3.11
N ILE A 29 -26.76 9.19 -2.68
CA ILE A 29 -26.64 8.04 -1.78
C ILE A 29 -26.33 8.59 -0.38
N GLY A 30 -27.24 8.35 0.56
CA GLY A 30 -27.05 8.68 1.97
C GLY A 30 -25.96 7.80 2.57
N GLY A 31 -24.82 8.40 2.90
CA GLY A 31 -23.74 7.77 3.64
C GLY A 31 -23.87 8.05 5.14
N MET A 32 -23.68 7.00 5.94
CA MET A 32 -23.40 7.10 7.37
C MET A 32 -22.26 8.11 7.60
N THR A 33 -22.47 9.04 8.53
CA THR A 33 -21.52 10.08 8.88
C THR A 33 -20.32 9.49 9.60
N THR A 34 -19.22 9.31 8.87
CA THR A 34 -17.87 9.16 9.43
C THR A 34 -17.46 10.49 10.11
N PRO A 35 -16.84 10.49 11.30
CA PRO A 35 -16.38 11.74 11.92
C PRO A 35 -15.28 12.40 11.07
N ALA A 36 -15.18 13.73 11.19
CA ALA A 36 -14.46 14.67 10.34
C ALA A 36 -13.13 14.15 9.73
N THR A 37 -13.12 13.93 8.42
CA THR A 37 -11.89 14.01 7.62
C THR A 37 -11.36 15.44 7.74
N GLN A 38 -10.15 15.60 8.29
CA GLN A 38 -9.43 16.86 8.21
C GLN A 38 -9.40 17.31 6.75
N SER A 39 -9.77 18.57 6.49
CA SER A 39 -9.66 19.13 5.15
C SER A 39 -8.21 19.01 4.67
N PRO A 40 -7.98 18.68 3.38
CA PRO A 40 -6.64 18.57 2.84
C PRO A 40 -5.91 19.90 3.04
N LEU A 41 -4.61 19.81 3.34
CA LEU A 41 -3.76 20.97 3.53
C LEU A 41 -3.70 21.79 2.23
N GLU A 42 -3.81 23.12 2.33
CA GLU A 42 -3.55 23.99 1.18
C GLU A 42 -2.04 24.08 0.93
N VAL A 43 -1.61 23.71 -0.28
CA VAL A 43 -0.20 23.72 -0.67
C VAL A 43 0.00 24.71 -1.82
N PRO A 44 0.77 25.80 -1.62
CA PRO A 44 0.94 26.83 -2.64
C PRO A 44 1.53 26.30 -3.96
N GLY A 45 0.86 26.56 -5.08
CA GLY A 45 1.28 26.11 -6.41
C GLY A 45 0.86 24.68 -6.76
N PHE A 46 -0.04 24.08 -5.95
CA PHE A 46 -0.54 22.74 -6.16
C PHE A 46 -2.05 22.67 -5.94
N THR A 47 -2.71 21.84 -6.74
CA THR A 47 -4.14 21.53 -6.63
C THR A 47 -4.32 20.16 -6.00
N HIS A 48 -5.10 20.06 -4.92
CA HIS A 48 -5.43 18.77 -4.31
C HIS A 48 -6.27 17.91 -5.27
N VAL A 49 -5.89 16.64 -5.44
CA VAL A 49 -6.59 15.72 -6.35
C VAL A 49 -7.14 14.48 -5.66
N TYR A 50 -6.50 14.00 -4.60
CA TYR A 50 -6.91 12.78 -3.93
C TYR A 50 -6.43 12.73 -2.47
N SER A 51 -7.25 12.16 -1.59
CA SER A 51 -6.89 11.83 -0.22
C SER A 51 -7.10 10.35 0.02
N GLY A 52 -6.00 9.65 0.28
CA GLY A 52 -6.01 8.28 0.79
C GLY A 52 -6.03 8.25 2.32
N LYS A 53 -5.96 7.03 2.89
CA LYS A 53 -5.98 6.81 4.36
C LYS A 53 -4.92 7.66 5.08
N VAL A 54 -3.69 7.69 4.55
CA VAL A 54 -2.55 8.34 5.21
C VAL A 54 -1.75 9.29 4.31
N ARG A 55 -2.11 9.43 3.04
CA ARG A 55 -1.40 10.24 2.05
C ARG A 55 -2.37 11.10 1.26
N ASP A 56 -1.95 12.30 0.91
CA ASP A 56 -2.66 13.23 0.04
C ASP A 56 -1.84 13.44 -1.24
N LEU A 57 -2.52 13.47 -2.39
CA LEU A 57 -1.93 13.72 -3.70
C LEU A 57 -2.35 15.09 -4.19
N TYR A 58 -1.39 15.81 -4.75
CA TYR A 58 -1.62 17.10 -5.38
C TYR A 58 -0.98 17.14 -6.76
N GLU A 59 -1.63 17.81 -7.70
CA GLU A 59 -1.06 18.12 -9.02
C GLU A 59 -0.38 19.50 -8.97
N PRO A 60 0.89 19.62 -9.42
CA PRO A 60 1.54 20.92 -9.54
C PRO A 60 0.85 21.78 -10.61
N ASP A 61 0.68 23.07 -10.34
CA ASP A 61 0.04 23.98 -11.29
C ASP A 61 0.82 24.04 -12.62
N GLY A 62 0.15 23.73 -13.72
CA GLY A 62 0.73 23.76 -15.06
C GLY A 62 1.64 22.57 -15.42
N ARG A 63 1.63 21.49 -14.62
CA ARG A 63 2.26 20.20 -14.96
C ARG A 63 1.31 19.04 -14.74
N ASP A 64 1.23 18.13 -15.70
CA ASP A 64 0.36 16.94 -15.67
C ASP A 64 1.14 15.62 -15.60
N ASP A 65 2.47 15.67 -15.69
CA ASP A 65 3.40 14.53 -15.66
C ASP A 65 3.94 14.21 -14.25
N GLN A 66 3.57 15.00 -13.24
CA GLN A 66 4.09 14.92 -11.88
C GLN A 66 2.97 15.03 -10.84
N LEU A 67 3.24 14.48 -9.66
CA LEU A 67 2.40 14.59 -8.48
C LEU A 67 3.26 14.99 -7.28
N LEU A 68 2.69 15.76 -6.37
CA LEU A 68 3.23 15.93 -5.03
C LEU A 68 2.55 14.91 -4.12
N LEU A 69 3.34 13.96 -3.63
CA LEU A 69 2.92 12.96 -2.65
C LEU A 69 3.19 13.52 -1.26
N VAL A 70 2.15 13.78 -0.46
CA VAL A 70 2.26 14.30 0.91
C VAL A 70 1.85 13.21 1.90
N ALA A 71 2.79 12.77 2.73
CA ALA A 71 2.50 11.87 3.84
C ALA A 71 1.90 12.67 5.02
N SER A 72 0.71 12.27 5.44
CA SER A 72 0.06 12.85 6.60
C SER A 72 0.48 12.16 7.89
N ASP A 73 0.20 12.81 9.01
CA ASP A 73 0.37 12.24 10.36
C ASP A 73 -0.82 11.34 10.75
N ARG A 74 -1.79 11.14 9.84
CA ARG A 74 -2.93 10.25 10.06
C ARG A 74 -2.41 8.82 10.27
N ILE A 75 -3.03 8.13 11.22
CA ILE A 75 -2.84 6.70 11.45
C ILE A 75 -4.19 6.01 11.33
N SER A 76 -4.17 4.77 10.86
CA SER A 76 -5.38 3.96 10.71
C SER A 76 -5.22 2.61 11.39
N ALA A 77 -6.28 2.15 12.04
CA ALA A 77 -6.38 0.79 12.58
C ALA A 77 -7.80 0.28 12.40
N PHE A 78 -7.93 -1.00 12.03
CA PHE A 78 -9.22 -1.65 11.79
C PHE A 78 -10.14 -0.84 10.85
N ASP A 79 -9.54 -0.26 9.81
CA ASP A 79 -10.19 0.55 8.77
C ASP A 79 -10.80 1.89 9.20
N PHE A 80 -10.50 2.32 10.43
CA PHE A 80 -10.77 3.68 10.90
C PHE A 80 -9.50 4.53 10.87
N ILE A 81 -9.63 5.78 10.43
CA ILE A 81 -8.63 6.83 10.68
C ILE A 81 -8.85 7.32 12.11
N LEU A 82 -7.78 7.36 12.90
CA LEU A 82 -7.84 7.65 14.33
C LEU A 82 -7.54 9.11 14.63
N ASP A 83 -8.04 9.58 15.78
CA ASP A 83 -7.82 10.91 16.32
C ASP A 83 -7.20 10.81 17.73
N PRO A 84 -6.24 11.68 18.10
CA PRO A 84 -5.49 12.60 17.23
C PRO A 84 -4.52 11.85 16.29
N PRO A 85 -3.99 12.54 15.25
CA PRO A 85 -2.90 12.01 14.43
C PRO A 85 -1.62 11.77 15.25
N ILE A 86 -0.68 11.00 14.70
CA ILE A 86 0.64 10.74 15.32
C ILE A 86 1.63 11.78 14.81
N PRO A 87 2.07 12.75 15.64
CA PRO A 87 2.98 13.81 15.19
C PRO A 87 4.24 13.25 14.54
N ASP A 88 4.69 13.91 13.47
CA ASP A 88 5.90 13.59 12.71
C ASP A 88 5.87 12.27 11.93
N LYS A 89 4.81 11.46 12.04
CA LYS A 89 4.70 10.19 11.33
C LYS A 89 4.90 10.37 9.83
N GLY A 90 4.26 11.36 9.21
CA GLY A 90 4.41 11.62 7.78
C GLY A 90 5.86 11.90 7.40
N ALA A 91 6.56 12.73 8.18
CA ALA A 91 7.95 13.08 7.94
C ALA A 91 8.90 11.88 8.10
N VAL A 92 8.70 11.08 9.16
CA VAL A 92 9.47 9.85 9.37
C VAL A 92 9.31 8.88 8.20
N LEU A 93 8.07 8.64 7.76
CA LEU A 93 7.77 7.69 6.67
C LEU A 93 8.34 8.16 5.32
N THR A 94 8.22 9.45 5.02
CA THR A 94 8.79 10.04 3.80
C THR A 94 10.30 9.92 3.79
N GLN A 95 10.98 10.32 4.87
CA GLN A 95 12.44 10.27 4.91
C GLN A 95 12.97 8.84 4.91
N LEU A 96 12.26 7.91 5.56
CA LEU A 96 12.61 6.48 5.52
C LEU A 96 12.47 5.91 4.10
N SER A 97 11.39 6.24 3.39
CA SER A 97 11.19 5.81 2.00
C SER A 97 12.29 6.35 1.08
N LEU A 98 12.65 7.63 1.21
CA LEU A 98 13.77 8.23 0.46
C LEU A 98 15.08 7.49 0.71
N TRP A 99 15.37 7.15 1.97
CA TRP A 99 16.56 6.39 2.30
C TRP A 99 16.56 4.97 1.68
N TRP A 100 15.41 4.29 1.69
CA TRP A 100 15.26 2.98 1.06
C TRP A 100 15.36 3.03 -0.46
N PHE A 101 14.81 4.06 -1.10
CA PHE A 101 15.00 4.26 -2.54
C PHE A 101 16.47 4.33 -2.92
N ASP A 102 17.31 4.98 -2.10
CA ASP A 102 18.77 4.99 -2.31
C ASP A 102 19.38 3.58 -2.15
N GLN A 103 18.91 2.77 -1.17
CA GLN A 103 19.41 1.42 -0.94
C GLN A 103 18.99 0.40 -2.02
N LEU A 104 17.97 0.75 -2.81
CA LEU A 104 17.35 -0.11 -3.83
C LEU A 104 17.63 0.37 -5.27
N ALA A 105 18.41 1.46 -5.43
CA ALA A 105 18.65 2.10 -6.73
C ALA A 105 19.34 1.19 -7.76
N ASP A 106 20.08 0.16 -7.32
CA ASP A 106 20.66 -0.86 -8.20
C ASP A 106 19.66 -1.93 -8.67
N LEU A 107 18.54 -2.08 -7.96
CA LEU A 107 17.52 -3.09 -8.24
C LEU A 107 16.43 -2.58 -9.17
N VAL A 108 15.92 -1.38 -8.91
CA VAL A 108 14.77 -0.81 -9.64
C VAL A 108 14.80 0.73 -9.55
N PRO A 109 14.52 1.46 -10.65
CA PRO A 109 14.33 2.90 -10.58
C PRO A 109 13.08 3.24 -9.77
N ASN A 110 13.04 4.45 -9.19
CA ASN A 110 11.90 4.90 -8.39
C ASN A 110 11.28 6.19 -8.94
N HIS A 111 10.08 6.52 -8.45
CA HIS A 111 9.28 7.63 -8.97
C HIS A 111 9.74 9.03 -8.53
N VAL A 112 10.76 9.17 -7.67
CA VAL A 112 11.14 10.47 -7.10
C VAL A 112 11.75 11.38 -8.17
N VAL A 113 11.25 12.62 -8.24
CA VAL A 113 11.77 13.69 -9.10
C VAL A 113 12.56 14.70 -8.27
N SER A 114 12.00 15.13 -7.13
CA SER A 114 12.61 16.16 -6.28
C SER A 114 12.08 16.09 -4.86
N VAL A 115 12.93 16.50 -3.92
CA VAL A 115 12.57 16.79 -2.51
C VAL A 115 12.46 18.30 -2.23
N ASP A 116 12.67 19.13 -3.24
CA ASP A 116 12.42 20.58 -3.18
C ASP A 116 10.91 20.82 -3.29
N VAL A 117 10.28 21.01 -2.14
CA VAL A 117 8.83 21.10 -1.95
C VAL A 117 8.48 22.32 -1.09
N PRO A 118 7.23 22.83 -1.12
CA PRO A 118 6.85 23.98 -0.30
C PRO A 118 7.07 23.73 1.20
N GLU A 119 7.48 24.79 1.92
CA GLU A 119 7.80 24.74 3.35
C GLU A 119 6.70 24.09 4.22
N VAL A 120 5.43 24.31 3.87
CA VAL A 120 4.27 23.79 4.61
C VAL A 120 4.19 22.25 4.63
N VAL A 121 4.89 21.57 3.72
CA VAL A 121 5.00 20.12 3.62
C VAL A 121 6.45 19.62 3.66
N ALA A 122 7.41 20.47 4.04
CA ALA A 122 8.82 20.11 4.11
C ALA A 122 9.03 18.87 5.00
N GLY A 123 9.91 17.98 4.54
CA GLY A 123 10.26 16.73 5.22
C GLY A 123 9.24 15.59 5.11
N ARG A 124 8.00 15.87 4.66
CA ARG A 124 6.91 14.88 4.54
C ARG A 124 6.26 14.83 3.16
N ALA A 125 6.88 15.46 2.17
CA ALA A 125 6.41 15.44 0.80
C ALA A 125 7.53 15.23 -0.20
N VAL A 126 7.18 14.62 -1.33
CA VAL A 126 8.09 14.34 -2.43
C VAL A 126 7.38 14.64 -3.73
N LEU A 127 8.06 15.32 -4.65
CA LEU A 127 7.60 15.46 -6.02
C LEU A 127 7.97 14.19 -6.78
N VAL A 128 6.98 13.53 -7.37
CA VAL A 128 7.11 12.22 -8.01
C VAL A 128 6.58 12.26 -9.44
N ARG A 129 7.03 11.32 -10.26
CA ARG A 129 6.49 11.08 -11.61
C ARG A 129 5.07 10.55 -11.49
N LYS A 130 4.17 11.03 -12.34
CA LYS A 130 2.87 10.39 -12.56
C LYS A 130 3.10 9.13 -13.39
N LEU A 131 2.58 8.00 -12.92
CA LEU A 131 2.79 6.68 -13.53
C LEU A 131 1.44 6.04 -13.85
N ASP A 132 1.43 5.13 -14.83
CA ASP A 132 0.34 4.18 -15.01
C ASP A 132 0.52 3.04 -14.00
N MET A 133 -0.24 3.08 -12.91
CA MET A 133 -0.04 2.19 -11.77
C MET A 133 -0.47 0.76 -12.09
N VAL A 134 0.38 -0.21 -11.75
CA VAL A 134 0.07 -1.63 -11.89
C VAL A 134 -1.03 -1.99 -10.88
N PRO A 135 -2.14 -2.65 -11.30
CA PRO A 135 -3.31 -2.89 -10.44
C PRO A 135 -3.12 -4.09 -9.48
N VAL A 136 -1.93 -4.26 -8.92
CA VAL A 136 -1.57 -5.38 -8.04
C VAL A 136 -0.80 -4.87 -6.83
N GLU A 137 -1.30 -5.18 -5.64
CA GLU A 137 -0.55 -4.97 -4.41
C GLU A 137 0.51 -6.06 -4.28
N CYS A 138 1.77 -5.68 -4.53
CA CYS A 138 2.88 -6.61 -4.58
C CYS A 138 3.43 -6.85 -3.18
N VAL A 139 2.92 -7.90 -2.52
CA VAL A 139 3.33 -8.27 -1.17
C VAL A 139 4.35 -9.41 -1.21
N ALA A 140 5.45 -9.25 -0.46
CA ALA A 140 6.36 -10.34 -0.17
C ALA A 140 6.36 -10.68 1.33
N ARG A 141 6.60 -11.95 1.67
CA ARG A 141 6.65 -12.45 3.06
C ARG A 141 7.91 -13.26 3.29
N ALA A 142 8.69 -12.89 4.28
CA ALA A 142 9.83 -13.66 4.78
C ALA A 142 9.43 -14.55 5.98
N TYR A 143 8.31 -14.23 6.64
CA TYR A 143 7.80 -14.95 7.79
C TYR A 143 6.29 -15.17 7.66
N LEU A 144 5.79 -16.27 8.22
CA LEU A 144 4.36 -16.57 8.26
C LEU A 144 3.70 -15.78 9.40
N THR A 145 2.85 -14.82 9.06
CA THR A 145 2.08 -14.05 10.05
C THR A 145 0.84 -13.41 9.40
N GLY A 146 0.02 -12.73 10.20
CA GLY A 146 -1.06 -11.87 9.71
C GLY A 146 -2.05 -12.55 8.77
N GLY A 147 -2.32 -11.94 7.62
CA GLY A 147 -3.24 -12.48 6.61
C GLY A 147 -2.83 -13.86 6.10
N GLY A 148 -1.54 -14.06 5.82
CA GLY A 148 -1.03 -15.35 5.31
C GLY A 148 -1.18 -16.47 6.34
N LEU A 149 -0.96 -16.19 7.64
CA LEU A 149 -1.21 -17.18 8.69
C LEU A 149 -2.68 -17.63 8.74
N ARG A 150 -3.62 -16.69 8.55
CA ARG A 150 -5.06 -17.00 8.54
C ARG A 150 -5.45 -17.88 7.35
N GLU A 151 -4.91 -17.60 6.16
CA GLU A 151 -5.11 -18.43 4.96
C GLU A 151 -4.51 -19.83 5.17
N TYR A 152 -3.26 -19.90 5.63
CA TYR A 152 -2.59 -21.16 5.90
C TYR A 152 -3.32 -22.02 6.93
N ALA A 153 -3.86 -21.41 7.98
CA ALA A 153 -4.65 -22.14 8.98
C ALA A 153 -5.97 -22.69 8.42
N ALA A 154 -6.51 -22.08 7.36
CA ALA A 154 -7.76 -22.52 6.75
C ALA A 154 -7.56 -23.74 5.84
N ASP A 155 -6.54 -23.74 4.98
CA ASP A 155 -6.36 -24.79 3.97
C ASP A 155 -4.91 -25.19 3.66
N GLY A 156 -3.93 -24.65 4.41
CA GLY A 156 -2.51 -24.94 4.21
C GLY A 156 -1.87 -24.14 3.07
N THR A 157 -2.55 -23.12 2.54
CA THR A 157 -2.03 -22.29 1.44
C THR A 157 -1.85 -20.82 1.82
N VAL A 158 -1.04 -20.10 1.05
CA VAL A 158 -0.94 -18.63 1.08
C VAL A 158 -0.87 -18.10 -0.34
N SER A 159 -1.82 -17.27 -0.76
CA SER A 159 -1.97 -16.83 -2.16
C SER A 159 -1.97 -18.01 -3.13
N GLY A 160 -2.61 -19.13 -2.76
CA GLY A 160 -2.64 -20.38 -3.53
C GLY A 160 -1.36 -21.22 -3.49
N LEU A 161 -0.29 -20.76 -2.83
CA LEU A 161 0.94 -21.54 -2.63
C LEU A 161 0.75 -22.54 -1.50
N SER A 162 0.83 -23.84 -1.79
CA SER A 162 0.83 -24.88 -0.75
C SER A 162 2.10 -24.81 0.10
N LEU A 163 1.93 -24.67 1.41
CA LEU A 163 3.04 -24.63 2.35
C LEU A 163 3.19 -25.96 3.12
N PRO A 164 4.40 -26.29 3.63
CA PRO A 164 4.59 -27.45 4.48
C PRO A 164 3.69 -27.43 5.71
N GLY A 165 3.28 -28.60 6.19
CA GLY A 165 2.50 -28.72 7.42
C GLY A 165 3.31 -28.37 8.68
N GLY A 166 2.63 -27.86 9.71
CA GLY A 166 3.21 -27.61 11.03
C GLY A 166 3.82 -26.22 11.23
N LEU A 167 3.62 -25.29 10.30
CA LEU A 167 4.05 -23.90 10.46
C LEU A 167 3.18 -23.17 11.49
N ARG A 168 3.80 -22.20 12.16
CA ARG A 168 3.24 -21.39 13.25
C ARG A 168 3.45 -19.91 12.96
N ASP A 169 2.79 -19.04 13.73
CA ASP A 169 3.04 -17.60 13.67
C ASP A 169 4.52 -17.29 13.94
N GLY A 170 5.11 -16.42 13.11
CA GLY A 170 6.51 -16.04 13.19
C GLY A 170 7.50 -17.05 12.60
N ASP A 171 7.08 -18.20 12.07
CA ASP A 171 8.02 -19.12 11.40
C ASP A 171 8.60 -18.47 10.13
N ARG A 172 9.91 -18.64 9.93
CA ARG A 172 10.67 -18.05 8.83
C ARG A 172 10.65 -18.96 7.60
N PHE A 173 10.51 -18.38 6.41
CA PHE A 173 10.68 -19.08 5.14
C PHE A 173 12.14 -19.13 4.69
N GLU A 174 12.50 -20.14 3.89
CA GLU A 174 13.84 -20.27 3.31
C GLU A 174 14.18 -19.08 2.39
N ALA A 175 13.19 -18.63 1.61
CA ALA A 175 13.25 -17.43 0.79
C ALA A 175 11.91 -16.68 0.86
N PRO A 176 11.89 -15.35 0.65
CA PRO A 176 10.65 -14.60 0.61
C PRO A 176 9.66 -15.13 -0.43
N LEU A 177 8.40 -15.26 -0.03
CA LEU A 177 7.30 -15.66 -0.89
C LEU A 177 6.61 -14.43 -1.47
N PHE A 178 6.24 -14.46 -2.74
CA PHE A 178 5.36 -13.45 -3.35
C PHE A 178 3.90 -13.86 -3.13
N THR A 179 3.15 -13.02 -2.41
CA THR A 179 1.77 -13.31 -1.99
C THR A 179 0.87 -12.13 -2.31
N PRO A 180 0.62 -11.86 -3.61
CA PRO A 180 -0.01 -10.62 -4.07
C PRO A 180 -1.45 -10.50 -3.58
N SER A 181 -1.99 -9.28 -3.61
CA SER A 181 -3.40 -9.03 -3.41
C SER A 181 -3.95 -8.04 -4.45
N THR A 182 -5.27 -8.00 -4.59
CA THR A 182 -5.94 -7.00 -5.42
C THR A 182 -5.69 -5.61 -4.84
N LYS A 183 -5.81 -4.58 -5.71
CA LYS A 183 -5.86 -3.18 -5.29
C LYS A 183 -7.30 -2.73 -5.21
N ALA A 184 -7.92 -2.87 -4.03
CA ALA A 184 -9.35 -2.60 -3.89
C ALA A 184 -9.64 -1.08 -3.85
N PRO A 185 -10.82 -0.63 -4.33
CA PRO A 185 -11.26 0.74 -4.15
C PRO A 185 -11.33 1.15 -2.67
N MET A 186 -11.28 2.46 -2.42
CA MET A 186 -11.35 2.98 -1.06
C MET A 186 -12.68 2.60 -0.39
N GLY A 187 -12.59 1.83 0.71
CA GLY A 187 -13.74 1.32 1.46
C GLY A 187 -13.93 -0.20 1.32
N GLU A 188 -13.20 -0.83 0.41
CA GLU A 188 -13.12 -2.28 0.26
C GLU A 188 -11.79 -2.82 0.81
N HIS A 189 -11.67 -4.15 0.91
CA HIS A 189 -10.45 -4.81 1.37
C HIS A 189 -9.73 -5.46 0.20
N ASP A 190 -8.41 -5.33 0.18
CA ASP A 190 -7.56 -6.10 -0.72
C ASP A 190 -7.74 -7.59 -0.45
N GLU A 191 -7.93 -8.36 -1.52
CA GLU A 191 -8.12 -9.81 -1.46
C GLU A 191 -6.87 -10.53 -1.96
N PRO A 192 -6.44 -11.64 -1.33
CA PRO A 192 -5.32 -12.44 -1.83
C PRO A 192 -5.52 -12.85 -3.29
N MET A 193 -4.48 -12.71 -4.11
CA MET A 193 -4.43 -13.17 -5.49
C MET A 193 -3.48 -14.37 -5.59
N THR A 194 -3.79 -15.33 -6.45
CA THR A 194 -2.80 -16.34 -6.87
C THR A 194 -1.84 -15.74 -7.90
N TYR A 195 -0.69 -16.38 -8.09
CA TYR A 195 0.26 -15.94 -9.11
C TYR A 195 -0.34 -16.01 -10.52
N GLU A 196 -1.13 -17.04 -10.83
CA GLU A 196 -1.85 -17.18 -12.10
C GLU A 196 -2.87 -16.05 -12.32
N ALA A 197 -3.51 -15.58 -11.24
CA ALA A 197 -4.41 -14.41 -11.32
C ALA A 197 -3.63 -13.13 -11.67
N VAL A 198 -2.42 -12.96 -11.13
CA VAL A 198 -1.54 -11.85 -11.52
C VAL A 198 -1.12 -11.98 -12.99
N GLU A 199 -0.74 -13.16 -13.46
CA GLU A 199 -0.41 -13.37 -14.88
C GLU A 199 -1.59 -13.04 -15.82
N ALA A 200 -2.82 -13.35 -15.39
CA ALA A 200 -4.02 -13.01 -16.15
C ALA A 200 -4.30 -11.49 -16.18
N GLU A 201 -3.98 -10.78 -15.10
CA GLU A 201 -4.21 -9.33 -14.97
C GLU A 201 -3.18 -8.51 -15.75
N VAL A 202 -1.89 -8.81 -15.60
CA VAL A 202 -0.79 -7.95 -16.09
C VAL A 202 0.05 -8.60 -17.19
N GLY A 203 -0.22 -9.86 -17.52
CA GLY A 203 0.58 -10.66 -18.45
C GLY A 203 1.77 -11.36 -17.77
N PRO A 204 2.22 -12.50 -18.31
CA PRO A 204 3.20 -13.38 -17.65
C PRO A 204 4.60 -12.74 -17.48
N GLU A 205 5.04 -11.91 -18.43
CA GLU A 205 6.36 -11.28 -18.39
C GLU A 205 6.46 -10.23 -17.28
N LEU A 206 5.42 -9.38 -17.16
CA LEU A 206 5.35 -8.39 -16.09
C LEU A 206 5.13 -9.06 -14.73
N ALA A 207 4.24 -10.05 -14.65
CA ALA A 207 4.01 -10.83 -13.42
C ALA A 207 5.30 -11.46 -12.88
N ALA A 208 6.13 -12.05 -13.76
CA ALA A 208 7.42 -12.62 -13.37
C ALA A 208 8.38 -11.55 -12.83
N THR A 209 8.41 -10.37 -13.46
CA THR A 209 9.23 -9.23 -13.04
C THR A 209 8.79 -8.68 -11.68
N LEU A 210 7.47 -8.50 -11.48
CA LEU A 210 6.90 -8.07 -10.21
C LEU A 210 7.27 -9.04 -9.09
N ARG A 211 7.11 -10.35 -9.31
CA ARG A 211 7.48 -11.38 -8.33
C ARG A 211 8.97 -11.30 -7.96
N ASP A 212 9.86 -11.24 -8.96
CA ASP A 212 11.31 -11.17 -8.75
C ASP A 212 11.69 -9.91 -7.95
N LEU A 213 11.26 -8.73 -8.41
CA LEU A 213 11.60 -7.47 -7.75
C LEU A 213 11.04 -7.41 -6.33
N THR A 214 9.78 -7.80 -6.11
CA THR A 214 9.15 -7.75 -4.78
C THR A 214 9.89 -8.62 -3.76
N THR A 215 10.25 -9.85 -4.15
CA THR A 215 10.97 -10.77 -3.26
C THR A 215 12.42 -10.33 -3.02
N ARG A 216 13.08 -9.75 -4.04
CA ARG A 216 14.43 -9.17 -3.91
C ARG A 216 14.45 -7.91 -3.05
N ILE A 217 13.45 -7.04 -3.15
CA ILE A 217 13.30 -5.87 -2.28
C ILE A 217 13.19 -6.30 -0.82
N LEU A 218 12.33 -7.29 -0.51
CA LEU A 218 12.22 -7.79 0.87
C LEU A 218 13.50 -8.49 1.34
N SER A 219 14.21 -9.20 0.45
CA SER A 219 15.49 -9.83 0.77
C SER A 219 16.55 -8.79 1.13
N ARG A 220 16.75 -7.77 0.28
CA ARG A 220 17.66 -6.64 0.53
C ARG A 220 17.27 -5.87 1.80
N GLY A 221 15.96 -5.65 2.01
CA GLY A 221 15.43 -5.03 3.22
C GLY A 221 15.82 -5.80 4.48
N ASN A 222 15.65 -7.13 4.48
CA ASN A 222 16.05 -7.99 5.61
C ASN A 222 17.56 -8.08 5.81
N GLU A 223 18.36 -8.08 4.75
CA GLU A 223 19.82 -8.03 4.85
C GLU A 223 20.27 -6.77 5.61
N ILE A 224 19.78 -5.60 5.18
CA ILE A 224 20.12 -4.30 5.75
C ILE A 224 19.52 -4.13 7.16
N ALA A 225 18.24 -4.44 7.34
CA ALA A 225 17.56 -4.26 8.61
C ALA A 225 18.07 -5.24 9.69
N GLY A 226 18.44 -6.46 9.29
CA GLY A 226 18.95 -7.49 10.20
C GLY A 226 20.24 -7.06 10.91
N GLU A 227 21.15 -6.38 10.20
CA GLU A 227 22.36 -5.78 10.79
C GLU A 227 22.07 -4.72 11.86
N ARG A 228 20.83 -4.21 11.88
CA ARG A 228 20.36 -3.12 12.75
C ARG A 228 19.32 -3.62 13.77
N GLY A 229 19.23 -4.94 13.94
CA GLY A 229 18.35 -5.57 14.92
C GLY A 229 16.86 -5.53 14.57
N ILE A 230 16.51 -5.38 13.29
CA ILE A 230 15.12 -5.37 12.81
C ILE A 230 14.93 -6.51 11.80
N LEU A 231 13.85 -7.28 11.97
CA LEU A 231 13.36 -8.24 10.98
C LEU A 231 12.18 -7.63 10.25
N ILE A 232 12.14 -7.75 8.92
CA ILE A 232 11.01 -7.32 8.11
C ILE A 232 10.20 -8.58 7.75
N ALA A 233 9.08 -8.77 8.45
CA ALA A 233 8.30 -9.99 8.33
C ALA A 233 7.64 -10.13 6.96
N ASP A 234 7.05 -9.04 6.50
CA ASP A 234 6.48 -8.85 5.18
C ASP A 234 6.49 -7.36 4.80
N THR A 235 6.38 -7.09 3.50
CA THR A 235 6.24 -5.74 2.93
C THR A 235 5.27 -5.77 1.76
N LYS A 236 4.55 -4.66 1.57
CA LYS A 236 3.83 -4.32 0.36
C LYS A 236 4.59 -3.24 -0.40
N VAL A 237 4.76 -3.41 -1.70
CA VAL A 237 5.30 -2.37 -2.59
C VAL A 237 4.36 -2.19 -3.78
N GLU A 238 4.42 -1.02 -4.41
CA GLU A 238 3.65 -0.69 -5.59
C GLU A 238 4.57 -0.33 -6.76
N PHE A 239 4.14 -0.68 -7.97
CA PHE A 239 4.87 -0.35 -9.18
C PHE A 239 3.97 0.39 -10.15
N GLY A 240 4.57 1.20 -11.01
CA GLY A 240 3.89 1.82 -12.15
C GLY A 240 4.78 1.81 -13.38
N ILE A 241 4.17 2.00 -14.54
CA ILE A 241 4.85 2.12 -15.82
C ILE A 241 4.95 3.61 -16.18
N ASP A 242 6.15 4.06 -16.54
CA ASP A 242 6.35 5.42 -17.04
C ASP A 242 6.01 5.56 -18.53
N GLY A 243 6.09 6.78 -19.06
CA GLY A 243 5.79 7.06 -20.47
C GLY A 243 6.68 6.34 -21.49
N ASP A 244 7.84 5.84 -21.05
CA ASP A 244 8.79 5.09 -21.89
C ASP A 244 8.58 3.57 -21.79
N GLY A 245 7.61 3.12 -20.98
CA GLY A 245 7.34 1.70 -20.75
C GLY A 245 8.22 1.06 -19.68
N THR A 246 8.93 1.85 -18.89
CA THR A 246 9.82 1.37 -17.82
C THR A 246 9.02 1.09 -16.56
N LEU A 247 9.27 -0.06 -15.91
CA LEU A 247 8.72 -0.37 -14.60
C LEU A 247 9.46 0.43 -13.51
N ILE A 248 8.70 1.22 -12.76
CA ILE A 248 9.18 2.12 -11.71
C ILE A 248 8.60 1.69 -10.36
N LEU A 249 9.44 1.61 -9.33
CA LEU A 249 8.99 1.46 -7.95
C LEU A 249 8.36 2.78 -7.48
N ALA A 250 7.15 2.69 -6.95
CA ALA A 250 6.34 3.82 -6.56
C ALA A 250 5.89 3.70 -5.09
N ASP A 251 5.05 4.65 -4.69
CA ASP A 251 4.52 4.78 -3.34
C ASP A 251 5.59 4.89 -2.24
N GLU A 252 5.30 4.44 -1.02
CA GLU A 252 6.28 4.27 0.04
C GLU A 252 6.86 2.85 0.01
N VAL A 253 8.12 2.69 0.44
CA VAL A 253 8.81 1.40 0.42
C VAL A 253 9.44 1.10 1.77
N LEU A 254 9.21 -0.12 2.27
CA LEU A 254 9.80 -0.65 3.50
C LEU A 254 9.66 0.31 4.70
N THR A 255 8.44 0.79 4.95
CA THR A 255 8.13 1.60 6.13
C THR A 255 7.32 0.78 7.13
N PRO A 256 7.17 1.22 8.40
CA PRO A 256 6.26 0.55 9.33
C PRO A 256 4.77 0.62 8.93
N ASP A 257 4.39 1.44 7.93
CA ASP A 257 3.02 1.47 7.40
C ASP A 257 2.82 0.46 6.25
N SER A 258 3.87 0.19 5.46
CA SER A 258 3.85 -0.79 4.37
C SER A 258 4.43 -2.16 4.74
N SER A 259 5.04 -2.29 5.91
CA SER A 259 5.77 -3.48 6.36
C SER A 259 5.57 -3.77 7.84
N ARG A 260 5.73 -5.05 8.22
CA ARG A 260 5.78 -5.48 9.63
C ARG A 260 7.22 -5.58 10.09
N PHE A 261 7.59 -4.78 11.08
CA PHE A 261 8.95 -4.72 11.61
C PHE A 261 9.00 -5.32 13.01
N TRP A 262 9.85 -6.33 13.21
CA TRP A 262 10.02 -6.98 14.50
C TRP A 262 11.42 -6.72 15.08
N PRO A 263 11.55 -6.50 16.40
CA PRO A 263 12.86 -6.49 17.05
C PRO A 263 13.46 -7.89 17.01
N ALA A 264 14.63 -8.02 16.38
CA ALA A 264 15.26 -9.30 16.11
C ALA A 264 15.64 -10.07 17.40
N ASP A 265 15.91 -9.35 18.49
CA ASP A 265 16.24 -9.90 19.81
C ASP A 265 15.03 -10.45 20.57
N GLN A 266 13.81 -10.22 20.08
CA GLN A 266 12.55 -10.70 20.67
C GLN A 266 11.77 -11.64 19.74
N TRP A 267 12.35 -12.00 18.60
CA TRP A 267 11.70 -12.91 17.67
C TRP A 267 11.71 -14.35 18.20
N GLU A 268 10.52 -14.90 18.38
CA GLU A 268 10.31 -16.29 18.81
C GLU A 268 9.07 -16.88 18.12
N PRO A 269 9.24 -17.85 17.18
CA PRO A 269 8.10 -18.46 16.51
C PRO A 269 7.17 -19.24 17.45
N GLY A 270 5.86 -19.14 17.21
CA GLY A 270 4.82 -19.79 17.99
C GLY A 270 3.83 -18.84 18.65
N HIS A 271 4.05 -17.53 18.58
CA HIS A 271 3.14 -16.51 19.08
C HIS A 271 3.20 -15.23 18.22
N THR A 272 2.35 -14.25 18.55
CA THR A 272 2.38 -12.93 17.91
C THR A 272 3.65 -12.19 18.32
N GLN A 273 4.34 -11.62 17.34
CA GLN A 273 5.61 -10.95 17.54
C GLN A 273 5.41 -9.47 17.89
N PRO A 274 6.22 -8.89 18.79
CA PRO A 274 6.21 -7.46 19.03
C PRO A 274 6.60 -6.71 17.76
N SER A 275 5.96 -5.57 17.51
CA SER A 275 6.15 -4.79 16.29
C SER A 275 6.53 -3.33 16.56
N PHE A 276 7.31 -2.75 15.64
CA PHE A 276 7.58 -1.31 15.60
C PHE A 276 6.46 -0.49 14.92
N ASP A 277 5.39 -1.16 14.46
CA ASP A 277 4.30 -0.53 13.71
C ASP A 277 3.13 -0.09 14.61
N LYS A 278 1.91 -0.25 14.10
CA LYS A 278 0.63 0.16 14.68
C LYS A 278 0.19 -0.73 15.85
N GLU A 279 1.02 -1.63 16.34
CA GLU A 279 0.65 -2.61 17.36
C GLU A 279 0.22 -1.96 18.68
N PHE A 280 0.94 -0.95 19.18
CA PHE A 280 0.53 -0.23 20.41
C PHE A 280 -0.87 0.38 20.32
N VAL A 281 -1.20 0.93 19.15
CA VAL A 281 -2.53 1.48 18.87
C VAL A 281 -3.57 0.36 18.86
N ARG A 282 -3.27 -0.77 18.20
CA ARG A 282 -4.19 -1.92 18.13
C ARG A 282 -4.42 -2.55 19.49
N GLU A 283 -3.38 -2.74 20.27
CA GLU A 283 -3.44 -3.29 21.64
C GLU A 283 -4.27 -2.39 22.54
N TRP A 284 -4.01 -1.07 22.52
CA TRP A 284 -4.81 -0.13 23.30
C TRP A 284 -6.27 -0.16 22.89
N LEU A 285 -6.56 -0.13 21.58
CA LEU A 285 -7.93 -0.17 21.06
C LEU A 285 -8.68 -1.43 21.48
N LEU A 286 -8.02 -2.57 21.56
CA LEU A 286 -8.62 -3.84 21.98
C LEU A 286 -8.59 -4.05 23.51
N SER A 287 -7.99 -3.13 24.26
CA SER A 287 -7.91 -3.23 25.72
C SER A 287 -9.24 -2.89 26.39
N PRO A 288 -9.49 -3.38 27.61
CA PRO A 288 -10.65 -2.95 28.40
C PRO A 288 -10.68 -1.44 28.68
N GLU A 289 -9.52 -0.76 28.66
CA GLU A 289 -9.40 0.67 28.94
C GLU A 289 -9.99 1.55 27.84
N SER A 290 -9.91 1.12 26.57
CA SER A 290 -10.54 1.85 25.47
C SER A 290 -12.07 1.81 25.56
N GLY A 291 -12.62 0.73 26.13
CA GLY A 291 -14.05 0.45 26.12
C GLY A 291 -14.63 0.25 24.71
N TRP A 292 -13.80 0.09 23.69
CA TRP A 292 -14.24 -0.01 22.30
C TRP A 292 -14.53 -1.45 21.90
N ASP A 293 -15.75 -1.71 21.45
CA ASP A 293 -16.10 -2.97 20.81
C ASP A 293 -15.87 -2.85 19.30
N LYS A 294 -14.83 -3.52 18.80
CA LYS A 294 -14.49 -3.58 17.38
C LYS A 294 -15.65 -4.08 16.50
N SER A 295 -16.56 -4.89 17.04
CA SER A 295 -17.71 -5.44 16.31
C SER A 295 -18.94 -4.53 16.31
N SER A 296 -18.91 -3.41 17.04
CA SER A 296 -20.02 -2.46 17.13
C SER A 296 -20.32 -1.72 15.83
N GLY A 297 -19.32 -1.60 14.94
CA GLY A 297 -19.37 -0.73 13.76
C GLY A 297 -19.22 0.76 14.09
N GLU A 298 -19.05 1.12 15.37
CA GLU A 298 -18.80 2.49 15.81
C GLU A 298 -17.31 2.84 15.68
N ALA A 299 -17.05 4.13 15.45
CA ALA A 299 -15.68 4.64 15.37
C ALA A 299 -14.95 4.44 16.71
N PRO A 300 -13.63 4.12 16.69
CA PRO A 300 -12.85 4.02 17.90
C PRO A 300 -12.78 5.33 18.70
N PRO A 301 -12.60 5.25 20.03
CA PRO A 301 -12.37 6.42 20.87
C PRO A 301 -11.05 7.10 20.52
N ALA A 302 -10.92 8.37 20.93
CA ALA A 302 -9.69 9.12 20.74
C ALA A 302 -8.51 8.48 21.49
N LEU A 303 -7.33 8.49 20.86
CA LEU A 303 -6.11 7.94 21.43
C LEU A 303 -5.61 8.81 22.61
N PRO A 304 -5.26 8.21 23.76
CA PRO A 304 -4.60 8.92 24.85
C PRO A 304 -3.23 9.44 24.42
N ALA A 305 -2.79 10.55 25.03
CA ALA A 305 -1.49 11.15 24.74
C ALA A 305 -0.32 10.16 24.87
N GLU A 306 -0.35 9.28 25.87
CA GLU A 306 0.70 8.27 26.05
C GLU A 306 0.80 7.29 24.86
N VAL A 307 -0.34 6.86 24.30
CA VAL A 307 -0.37 5.95 23.14
C VAL A 307 0.20 6.66 21.92
N VAL A 308 -0.14 7.93 21.73
CA VAL A 308 0.38 8.78 20.66
C VAL A 308 1.90 8.96 20.78
N GLU A 309 2.39 9.32 21.96
CA GLU A 309 3.82 9.52 22.23
C GLU A 309 4.62 8.24 22.03
N ARG A 310 4.14 7.11 22.55
CA ARG A 310 4.79 5.80 22.38
C ARG A 310 4.81 5.35 20.92
N THR A 311 3.73 5.57 20.20
CA THR A 311 3.63 5.24 18.78
C THR A 311 4.61 6.10 17.97
N ARG A 312 4.63 7.42 18.18
CA ARG A 312 5.63 8.32 17.57
C ARG A 312 7.05 7.85 17.86
N ALA A 313 7.37 7.54 19.11
CA ALA A 313 8.69 7.09 19.52
C ALA A 313 9.12 5.81 18.77
N LYS A 314 8.19 4.91 18.44
CA LYS A 314 8.48 3.69 17.69
C LYS A 314 8.77 3.93 16.21
N TYR A 315 8.03 4.82 15.57
CA TYR A 315 8.35 5.25 14.20
C TYR A 315 9.74 5.89 14.16
N VAL A 316 10.05 6.79 15.09
CA VAL A 316 11.38 7.43 15.20
C VAL A 316 12.45 6.38 15.47
N GLU A 317 12.26 5.48 16.43
CA GLU A 317 13.22 4.42 16.74
C GLU A 317 13.52 3.54 15.52
N ALA A 318 12.50 3.15 14.75
CA ALA A 318 12.69 2.37 13.53
C ALA A 318 13.52 3.17 12.50
N TYR A 319 13.21 4.45 12.29
CA TYR A 319 13.98 5.32 11.41
C TYR A 319 15.43 5.47 11.85
N GLU A 320 15.69 5.76 13.12
CA GLU A 320 17.04 6.01 13.62
C GLU A 320 17.88 4.73 13.58
N ARG A 321 17.30 3.57 13.93
CA ARG A 321 17.97 2.27 13.79
C ARG A 321 18.30 1.96 12.34
N LEU A 322 17.34 2.11 11.42
CA LEU A 322 17.52 1.80 10.00
C LEU A 322 18.53 2.73 9.32
N THR A 323 18.40 4.03 9.53
CA THR A 323 19.19 5.02 8.80
C THR A 323 20.51 5.36 9.47
N GLY A 324 20.64 5.13 10.79
CA GLY A 324 21.76 5.61 11.61
C GLY A 324 21.78 7.13 11.80
N LYS A 325 20.69 7.83 11.45
CA LYS A 325 20.54 9.28 11.59
C LYS A 325 19.57 9.60 12.73
N THR A 326 19.84 10.68 13.46
CA THR A 326 18.90 11.22 14.45
C THR A 326 17.78 11.97 13.75
N PHE A 327 16.54 11.78 14.19
CA PHE A 327 15.36 12.48 13.67
C PHE A 327 15.14 13.83 14.39
#